data_AF-A0A3N0WJ21-F1
#
_entry.id   AF-A0A3N0WJ21-F1
#
_cell.length_a   1.000
_cell.length_b   1.000
_cell.length_c   1.000
_cell.angle_alpha   90.00
_cell.angle_beta   90.00
_cell.angle_gamma   90.00
#
_symmetry.space_group_name_H-M   'P 1'
#
loop_
_entity.id
_entity.type
_entity.pdbx_description
1 polymer ?
#
loop_
_entity_poly.entity_id
_entity_poly.type
_entity_poly.pdbx_seq_one_letter_code
_entity_poly.pdbx_strand_id
1 'polypeptide(L)'
;MEKWKLLAIISMVFAGLTSVIAKAGLKNVSSDTGLAVRTTFVFLFVWSNIFIFKATKDFAYLRPKDILLLGISALTTSLSWIFYYRAMKIGEVSKVALIDKASIVITLLLSALFLNEQITWKTITGGSLIVIGLLVLTTK
;
A
#
# COMPACT_ATOMS: atom_id res chain seq x y z
N MET A 1 -13.95 -5.40 19.40
CA MET A 1 -12.86 -5.30 18.41
C MET A 1 -12.24 -3.91 18.51
N GLU A 2 -10.92 -3.78 18.59
CA GLU A 2 -10.27 -2.47 18.70
C GLU A 2 -10.48 -1.64 17.41
N LYS A 3 -10.62 -0.32 17.55
CA LYS A 3 -10.96 0.59 16.42
C LYS A 3 -10.00 0.45 15.23
N TRP A 4 -8.71 0.26 15.49
CA TRP A 4 -7.70 0.10 14.43
C TRP A 4 -7.91 -1.16 13.58
N LYS A 5 -8.42 -2.26 14.17
CA LYS A 5 -8.72 -3.51 13.43
C LYS A 5 -9.86 -3.32 12.45
N LEU A 6 -10.91 -2.60 12.87
CA LEU A 6 -12.04 -2.28 12.01
C LEU A 6 -11.59 -1.41 10.82
N LEU A 7 -10.77 -0.38 11.07
CA LEU A 7 -10.23 0.48 10.01
C LEU A 7 -9.33 -0.31 9.03
N ALA A 8 -8.53 -1.25 9.53
CA ALA A 8 -7.71 -2.12 8.70
C ALA A 8 -8.54 -3.04 7.79
N ILE A 9 -9.64 -3.61 8.30
CA ILE A 9 -10.55 -4.44 7.50
C ILE A 9 -11.21 -3.61 6.39
N ILE A 10 -11.67 -2.40 6.71
CA ILE A 10 -12.24 -1.49 5.72
C ILE A 10 -11.19 -1.16 4.64
N SER A 11 -9.96 -0.84 5.05
CA SER A 11 -8.84 -0.57 4.12
C SER A 11 -8.56 -1.76 3.20
N MET A 12 -8.57 -2.98 3.72
CA MET A 12 -8.38 -4.21 2.94
C MET A 12 -9.46 -4.37 1.85
N VAL A 13 -10.73 -4.11 2.16
CA VAL A 13 -11.82 -4.18 1.18
C VAL A 13 -11.61 -3.17 0.05
N PHE A 14 -11.29 -1.92 0.40
CA PHE A 14 -11.00 -0.89 -0.61
C PHE A 14 -9.75 -1.21 -1.43
N ALA A 15 -8.70 -1.80 -0.84
CA ALA A 15 -7.49 -2.20 -1.57
C ALA A 15 -7.79 -3.26 -2.63
N GLY A 16 -8.67 -4.23 -2.34
CA GLY A 16 -9.14 -5.24 -3.29
C GLY A 16 -9.93 -4.61 -4.45
N LEU A 17 -10.95 -3.82 -4.14
CA LEU A 17 -11.77 -3.11 -5.14
C LEU A 17 -10.90 -2.24 -6.05
N THR A 18 -9.97 -1.50 -5.44
CA THR A 18 -9.03 -0.62 -6.10
C THR A 18 -8.20 -1.34 -7.16
N SER A 19 -7.72 -2.55 -6.87
CA SER A 19 -6.88 -3.31 -7.80
C SER A 19 -7.67 -3.79 -9.02
N VAL A 20 -8.92 -4.20 -8.84
CA VAL A 20 -9.80 -4.63 -9.94
C VAL A 20 -10.21 -3.45 -10.82
N ILE A 21 -10.67 -2.35 -10.21
CA ILE A 21 -11.09 -1.13 -10.93
C ILE A 21 -9.90 -0.51 -11.67
N ALA A 22 -8.73 -0.46 -11.04
CA ALA A 22 -7.50 0.02 -11.67
C ALA A 22 -7.17 -0.76 -12.95
N LYS A 23 -7.12 -2.09 -12.89
CA LYS A 23 -6.85 -2.91 -14.08
C LYS A 23 -7.86 -2.66 -15.19
N ALA A 24 -9.15 -2.54 -14.84
CA ALA A 24 -10.20 -2.24 -15.81
C ALA A 24 -9.96 -0.88 -16.51
N GLY A 25 -9.51 0.13 -15.77
CA GLY A 25 -9.14 1.45 -16.30
C GLY A 25 -7.88 1.47 -17.18
N LEU A 26 -6.98 0.49 -17.04
CA LEU A 26 -5.73 0.41 -17.82
C LEU A 26 -5.89 -0.22 -19.22
N LYS A 27 -7.09 -0.66 -19.61
CA LYS A 27 -7.31 -1.42 -20.86
C LYS A 27 -6.81 -0.69 -22.12
N ASN A 28 -7.10 0.61 -22.23
CA ASN A 28 -6.86 1.40 -23.45
C ASN A 28 -5.70 2.41 -23.31
N VAL A 29 -5.01 2.43 -22.17
CA VAL A 29 -3.98 3.43 -21.85
C VAL A 29 -2.72 2.77 -21.32
N SER A 30 -1.58 3.47 -21.38
CA SER A 30 -0.35 2.99 -20.74
C SER A 30 -0.54 2.89 -19.21
N SER A 31 0.24 2.02 -18.55
CA SER A 31 0.23 1.93 -17.07
C SER A 31 0.60 3.27 -16.44
N ASP A 32 1.54 3.98 -17.07
CA ASP A 32 2.08 5.23 -16.56
C ASP A 32 1.05 6.36 -16.69
N THR A 33 0.33 6.43 -17.83
CA THR A 33 -0.78 7.39 -18.04
C THR A 33 -1.94 7.11 -17.07
N GLY A 34 -2.36 5.85 -16.94
CA GLY A 34 -3.45 5.49 -16.04
C GLY A 34 -3.11 5.74 -14.58
N LEU A 35 -1.86 5.47 -14.18
CA LEU A 35 -1.37 5.78 -12.84
C LEU A 35 -1.37 7.29 -12.58
N ALA A 36 -0.86 8.11 -13.53
CA ALA A 36 -0.85 9.56 -13.39
C ALA A 36 -2.27 10.12 -13.14
N VAL A 37 -3.23 9.78 -14.01
CA VAL A 37 -4.64 10.21 -13.86
C VAL A 37 -5.20 9.78 -12.50
N ARG A 38 -5.01 8.51 -12.13
CA ARG A 38 -5.46 7.99 -10.84
C ARG A 38 -4.85 8.77 -9.67
N THR A 39 -3.55 9.05 -9.69
CA THR A 39 -2.88 9.77 -8.60
C THR A 39 -3.38 11.20 -8.44
N THR A 40 -3.81 11.85 -9.52
CA THR A 40 -4.48 13.17 -9.45
C THR A 40 -5.77 13.08 -8.64
N PHE A 41 -6.63 12.09 -8.90
CA PHE A 41 -7.85 11.89 -8.11
C PHE A 41 -7.54 11.58 -6.63
N VAL A 42 -6.55 10.72 -6.37
CA VAL A 42 -6.12 10.41 -5.00
C VAL A 42 -5.65 11.68 -4.27
N PHE A 43 -4.83 12.51 -4.93
CA PHE A 43 -4.38 13.79 -4.39
C PHE A 43 -5.58 14.67 -4.01
N LEU A 44 -6.55 14.84 -4.91
CA LEU A 44 -7.75 15.64 -4.65
C LEU A 44 -8.56 15.13 -3.45
N PHE A 45 -8.77 13.81 -3.33
CA PHE A 45 -9.52 13.24 -2.22
C PHE A 45 -8.78 13.34 -0.89
N VAL A 46 -7.47 13.08 -0.87
CA VAL A 46 -6.64 13.21 0.34
C VAL A 46 -6.59 14.64 0.83
N TRP A 47 -6.43 15.62 -0.07
CA TRP A 47 -6.45 17.04 0.30
C TRP A 47 -7.83 17.51 0.77
N SER A 48 -8.90 17.06 0.12
CA SER A 48 -10.28 17.34 0.55
C SER A 48 -10.54 16.88 1.98
N ASN A 49 -9.99 15.71 2.36
CA ASN A 49 -10.09 15.18 3.72
C ASN A 49 -9.50 16.14 4.77
N ILE A 50 -8.36 16.78 4.49
CA ILE A 50 -7.75 17.76 5.41
C ILE A 50 -8.68 18.95 5.67
N PHE A 51 -9.36 19.44 4.63
CA PHE A 51 -10.28 20.57 4.76
C PHE A 51 -11.57 20.18 5.50
N ILE A 52 -12.15 19.02 5.18
CA ILE A 52 -13.38 18.52 5.82
C ILE A 52 -13.18 18.31 7.32
N PHE A 53 -12.06 17.69 7.70
CA PHE A 53 -11.76 17.39 9.11
C PHE A 53 -11.00 18.52 9.84
N LYS A 54 -10.77 19.67 9.18
CA LYS A 54 -10.09 20.85 9.74
C LYS A 54 -8.71 20.53 10.35
N ALA A 55 -8.00 19.56 9.80
CA ALA A 55 -6.67 19.13 10.25
C ALA A 55 -5.53 20.07 9.82
N THR A 56 -5.86 21.25 9.29
CA THR A 56 -4.87 22.23 8.79
C THR A 56 -3.97 22.80 9.88
N LYS A 57 -4.39 22.73 11.15
CA LYS A 57 -3.58 23.19 12.29
C LYS A 57 -2.36 22.30 12.53
N ASP A 58 -2.42 21.03 12.13
CA ASP A 58 -1.34 20.08 12.41
C ASP A 58 -0.08 20.34 11.60
N PHE A 59 -0.20 21.09 10.50
CA PHE A 59 0.94 21.55 9.70
C PHE A 59 1.91 22.42 10.50
N ALA A 60 1.43 23.13 11.53
CA ALA A 60 2.29 23.94 12.40
C ALA A 60 3.26 23.08 13.25
N TYR A 61 2.97 21.79 13.43
CA TYR A 61 3.81 20.87 14.21
C TYR A 61 4.79 20.07 13.35
N LEU A 62 4.74 20.21 12.01
CA LEU A 62 5.65 19.49 11.10
C LEU A 62 7.06 20.06 11.18
N ARG A 63 8.03 19.21 11.53
CA ARG A 63 9.45 19.58 11.52
C ARG A 63 10.07 19.23 10.16
N PRO A 64 11.18 19.88 9.76
CA PRO A 64 11.86 19.58 8.50
C PRO A 64 12.24 18.10 8.33
N LYS A 65 12.64 17.45 9.42
CA LYS A 65 12.95 16.00 9.42
C LYS A 65 11.72 15.13 9.13
N ASP A 66 10.55 15.52 9.60
CA ASP A 66 9.31 14.79 9.37
C ASP A 66 8.93 14.92 7.88
N ILE A 67 9.08 16.12 7.30
CA ILE A 67 8.88 16.38 5.86
C ILE A 67 9.86 15.56 5.02
N LEU A 68 11.14 15.48 5.39
CA LEU A 68 12.13 14.67 4.68
C LEU A 68 11.76 13.19 4.68
N LEU A 69 11.37 12.64 5.84
CA LEU A 69 10.93 11.24 5.95
C LEU A 69 9.67 10.98 5.11
N LEU A 70 8.71 11.91 5.12
CA LEU A 70 7.51 11.82 4.28
C LEU A 70 7.84 11.91 2.79
N GLY A 71 8.82 12.73 2.40
CA GLY A 71 9.31 12.82 1.02
C GLY A 71 9.96 11.52 0.54
N ILE A 72 10.81 10.90 1.38
CA ILE A 72 11.40 9.59 1.09
C ILE A 72 10.31 8.52 0.97
N SER A 73 9.32 8.53 1.88
CA SER A 73 8.16 7.63 1.81
C SER A 73 7.33 7.81 0.53
N ALA A 74 7.14 9.06 0.08
CA ALA A 74 6.45 9.35 -1.16
C ALA A 74 7.22 8.82 -2.39
N LEU A 75 8.55 8.92 -2.37
CA LEU A 75 9.41 8.36 -3.43
C LEU A 75 9.33 6.84 -3.48
N THR A 76 9.46 6.15 -2.34
CA THR A 76 9.39 4.68 -2.29
C THR A 76 8.00 4.16 -2.69
N THR A 77 6.94 4.85 -2.28
CA THR A 77 5.56 4.55 -2.68
C THR A 77 5.35 4.72 -4.19
N SER A 78 5.88 5.82 -4.76
CA SER A 78 5.76 6.09 -6.19
C SER A 78 6.47 5.03 -7.02
N LEU A 79 7.69 4.62 -6.63
CA LEU A 79 8.40 3.52 -7.27
C LEU A 79 7.62 2.20 -7.18
N SER A 80 7.11 1.87 -6.00
CA SER A 80 6.26 0.69 -5.80
C SER A 80 5.05 0.68 -6.75
N TRP A 81 4.31 1.79 -6.84
CA TRP A 81 3.17 1.89 -7.74
C TRP A 81 3.57 1.81 -9.22
N ILE A 82 4.65 2.45 -9.65
CA ILE A 82 5.10 2.35 -11.06
C ILE A 82 5.30 0.89 -11.45
N PHE A 83 6.03 0.11 -10.65
CA PHE A 83 6.25 -1.31 -10.94
C PHE A 83 4.97 -2.15 -10.78
N TYR A 84 4.18 -1.90 -9.74
CA TYR A 84 2.93 -2.61 -9.47
C TYR A 84 1.92 -2.44 -10.62
N TYR A 85 1.71 -1.22 -11.12
CA TYR A 85 0.75 -0.95 -12.21
C TYR A 85 1.24 -1.48 -13.55
N ARG A 86 2.56 -1.45 -13.80
CA ARG A 86 3.17 -2.12 -14.97
C ARG A 86 2.94 -3.63 -14.93
N ALA A 87 3.23 -4.26 -13.80
CA ALA A 87 3.00 -5.70 -13.59
C ALA A 87 1.51 -6.05 -13.69
N MET A 88 0.63 -5.27 -13.06
CA MET A 88 -0.81 -5.44 -13.16
C MET A 88 -1.27 -5.35 -14.60
N LYS A 89 -0.74 -4.43 -15.43
CA LYS A 89 -1.18 -4.28 -16.81
C LYS A 89 -0.92 -5.55 -17.64
N ILE A 90 0.24 -6.18 -17.48
CA ILE A 90 0.64 -7.37 -18.26
C ILE A 90 0.20 -8.70 -17.62
N GLY A 91 0.03 -8.75 -16.30
CA GLY A 91 -0.30 -9.97 -15.56
C GLY A 91 -1.75 -10.06 -15.08
N GLU A 92 -2.04 -11.17 -14.41
CA GLU A 92 -3.30 -11.38 -13.68
C GLU A 92 -3.31 -10.54 -12.39
N VAL A 93 -4.39 -9.77 -12.17
CA VAL A 93 -4.52 -8.88 -11.00
C VAL A 93 -4.43 -9.65 -9.70
N SER A 94 -5.04 -10.84 -9.63
CA SER A 94 -5.01 -11.70 -8.45
C SER A 94 -3.58 -12.07 -8.05
N LYS A 95 -2.77 -12.54 -8.99
CA LYS A 95 -1.37 -12.93 -8.75
C LYS A 95 -0.49 -11.73 -8.39
N VAL A 96 -0.63 -10.62 -9.12
CA VAL A 96 0.15 -9.40 -8.85
C VAL A 96 -0.21 -8.79 -7.49
N ALA A 97 -1.50 -8.72 -7.15
CA ALA A 97 -1.96 -8.25 -5.85
C ALA A 97 -1.49 -9.17 -4.72
N LEU A 98 -1.46 -10.47 -4.94
CA LEU A 98 -1.00 -11.44 -3.95
C LEU A 98 0.50 -11.27 -3.66
N ILE A 99 1.33 -11.13 -4.70
CA ILE A 99 2.76 -10.82 -4.57
C ILE A 99 2.97 -9.48 -3.85
N ASP A 100 2.16 -8.46 -4.15
CA ASP A 100 2.19 -7.18 -3.41
C ASP A 100 1.92 -7.38 -1.89
N LYS A 101 0.99 -8.27 -1.51
CA LYS A 101 0.74 -8.59 -0.09
C LYS A 101 1.85 -9.38 0.59
N ALA A 102 2.73 -10.02 -0.18
CA ALA A 102 3.95 -10.66 0.34
C ALA A 102 4.92 -9.65 0.98
N SER A 103 4.80 -8.36 0.66
CA SER A 103 5.58 -7.27 1.26
C SER A 103 5.52 -7.24 2.79
N ILE A 104 4.53 -7.90 3.41
CA ILE A 104 4.48 -8.12 4.86
C ILE A 104 5.78 -8.69 5.42
N VAL A 105 6.48 -9.56 4.67
CA VAL A 105 7.77 -10.13 5.10
C VAL A 105 8.82 -9.02 5.23
N ILE A 106 8.90 -8.16 4.22
CA ILE A 106 9.83 -7.01 4.23
C ILE A 106 9.44 -6.05 5.35
N THR A 107 8.15 -5.76 5.52
CA THR A 107 7.65 -4.89 6.60
C THR A 107 8.03 -5.42 7.99
N LEU A 108 7.85 -6.72 8.24
CA LEU A 108 8.22 -7.34 9.52
C LEU A 108 9.73 -7.28 9.81
N LEU A 109 10.56 -7.50 8.78
CA LEU A 109 12.01 -7.40 8.93
C LEU A 109 12.46 -5.96 9.19
N LEU A 110 11.91 -5.00 8.44
CA LEU A 110 12.23 -3.59 8.60
C LEU A 110 11.69 -3.03 9.92
N SER A 111 10.51 -3.44 10.37
CA SER A 111 9.95 -2.97 11.63
C SER A 111 10.74 -3.48 12.83
N ALA A 112 11.24 -4.72 12.77
CA ALA A 112 12.15 -5.23 13.78
C ALA A 112 13.49 -4.48 13.79
N LEU A 113 14.06 -4.19 12.62
CA LEU A 113 15.38 -3.55 12.50
C LEU A 113 15.36 -2.04 12.84
N PHE A 114 14.35 -1.31 12.35
CA PHE A 114 14.30 0.15 12.44
C PHE A 114 13.36 0.67 13.54
N LEU A 115 12.30 -0.08 13.89
CA LEU A 115 11.33 0.32 14.90
C LEU A 115 11.50 -0.44 16.23
N ASN A 116 12.46 -1.38 16.31
CA ASN A 116 12.67 -2.26 17.47
C ASN A 116 11.42 -3.04 17.89
N GLU A 117 10.54 -3.36 16.93
CA GLU A 117 9.38 -4.19 17.21
C GLU A 117 9.82 -5.62 17.57
N GLN A 118 9.27 -6.16 18.67
CA GLN A 118 9.59 -7.53 19.07
C GLN A 118 8.96 -8.52 18.10
N ILE A 119 9.81 -9.24 17.36
CA ILE A 119 9.37 -10.38 16.56
C ILE A 119 9.02 -11.52 17.50
N THR A 120 7.72 -11.73 17.72
CA THR A 120 7.23 -12.87 18.51
C THR A 120 7.13 -14.13 17.67
N TRP A 121 7.11 -15.30 18.32
CA TRP A 121 6.87 -16.58 17.64
C TRP A 121 5.53 -16.62 16.87
N LYS A 122 4.51 -15.89 17.36
CA LYS A 122 3.23 -15.75 16.66
C LYS A 122 3.38 -14.98 15.34
N THR A 123 4.21 -13.94 15.34
CA THR A 123 4.49 -13.13 14.15
C THR A 123 5.24 -13.94 13.09
N ILE A 124 6.23 -14.74 13.51
CA ILE A 124 7.01 -15.61 12.61
C ILE A 124 6.13 -16.70 12.00
N THR A 125 5.35 -17.41 12.82
CA THR A 125 4.49 -18.50 12.33
C THR A 125 3.37 -17.96 11.44
N GLY A 126 2.70 -16.88 11.83
CA GLY A 126 1.70 -16.22 10.99
C GLY A 126 2.27 -15.68 9.68
N GLY A 127 3.42 -15.02 9.72
CA GLY A 127 4.13 -14.56 8.53
C GLY A 127 4.50 -15.70 7.59
N SER A 128 5.04 -16.80 8.14
CA SER A 128 5.40 -17.99 7.36
C SER A 128 4.19 -18.62 6.69
N LEU A 129 3.03 -18.68 7.37
CA LEU A 129 1.78 -19.17 6.78
C LEU A 129 1.31 -18.29 5.62
N ILE A 130 1.46 -16.96 5.71
CA ILE A 130 1.14 -16.04 4.60
C ILE A 130 2.07 -16.31 3.41
N VAL A 131 3.38 -16.50 3.64
CA VAL A 131 4.33 -16.82 2.57
C VAL A 131 4.01 -18.18 1.92
N ILE A 132 3.71 -19.20 2.71
CA ILE A 132 3.32 -20.51 2.19
C ILE A 132 2.04 -20.41 1.37
N GLY A 133 1.01 -19.71 1.88
CA GLY A 133 -0.24 -19.50 1.14
C GLY A 133 -0.03 -18.74 -0.18
N LEU A 134 0.85 -17.73 -0.17
CA LEU A 134 1.28 -17.02 -1.37
C LEU A 134 1.93 -17.95 -2.39
N LEU A 135 2.87 -18.79 -1.94
CA LEU A 135 3.57 -19.74 -2.81
C LEU A 135 2.57 -20.69 -3.46
N VAL A 136 1.69 -21.31 -2.67
CA VAL A 136 0.66 -22.24 -3.15
C VAL A 136 -0.25 -21.60 -4.22
N LEU A 137 -0.67 -20.35 -4.03
CA LEU A 137 -1.54 -19.65 -4.97
C LEU A 137 -0.81 -19.13 -6.23
N THR A 138 0.52 -18.99 -6.16
CA THR A 138 1.33 -18.44 -7.26
C THR A 138 2.00 -19.55 -8.09
N THR A 139 2.35 -20.67 -7.48
CA THR A 139 2.80 -21.89 -8.17
C THR A 139 1.61 -22.49 -8.92
N LYS A 140 1.80 -22.78 -10.21
CA LYS A 140 0.78 -23.38 -11.08
C LYS A 140 0.29 -24.73 -10.57
#